data_AF-A0A2J8BB82-F1
#
_entry.id   AF-A0A2J8BB82-F1
#
_cell.length_a   1.000
_cell.length_b   1.000
_cell.length_c   1.000
_cell.angle_alpha   90.00
_cell.angle_beta   90.00
_cell.angle_gamma   90.00
#
_symmetry.space_group_name_H-M   'P 1'
#
loop_
_entity.id
_entity.type
_entity.pdbx_description
1 polymer ?
#
loop_
_entity_poly.entity_id
_entity_poly.type
_entity_poly.pdbx_seq_one_letter_code
_entity_poly.pdbx_strand_id
1 'polypeptide(L)'
;MPLQKQLISTIEMLSHWPRFRLRLFLEGLFVGIISGSVISLFRSLLEKGTIYREYIYQHVLCMGNIGFTLGWFCLLLIAAWLLWKLGMYEPGAGGSGIPQVKGVILGSVRMRWFRILWVKLISGIIGIGLGLSLGREGPSIQIGAVVGQGMSRGLKRTRMEERYLITAGASAGLAAAFNAPLAGVIFALEELHRNFSGAVLASAMAAALLSTTVCRMVFGRETIFHFGTLPVLPLSYIWLVVGVSIFVAIGGWIFNACLLRTHLFYELPFFRNDYMRIAFALLTAGILGFVFPYVLGGGNDLINQLYMLPLSLQFFLLLLVAKFLFTLISYGCGVPGGFFLPMLVLGALLGGVIGILLIHGGIIPVQYFSNIIVISMAAFFAASVQSPITGTILIMEMTGSYEHLLVLCTASMVALVVAQIMKGEPIYDTLLQRSLAKNKPQISATDQRHLMELTVASGSVVDGKYIRRITWPNHVVLIDIKRSTGEVLPDFDTRLYAGDYIYVLTDSIEGAQRIRDMVELSEAKNV
;
A
#
# COMPACT_ATOMS: atom_id res chain seq x y z
N MET A 1 10.79 32.72 -18.37
CA MET A 1 10.59 33.49 -17.11
C MET A 1 10.02 32.68 -15.92
N PRO A 2 8.88 31.97 -16.00
CA PRO A 2 8.36 31.22 -14.82
C PRO A 2 9.23 30.02 -14.42
N LEU A 3 9.90 29.38 -15.39
CA LEU A 3 10.77 28.23 -15.18
C LEU A 3 12.09 28.58 -14.47
N GLN A 4 12.70 29.72 -14.84
CA GLN A 4 13.89 30.26 -14.14
C GLN A 4 13.57 30.62 -12.69
N LYS A 5 12.40 31.22 -12.42
CA LYS A 5 11.96 31.49 -11.04
C LYS A 5 11.79 30.22 -10.22
N GLN A 6 11.22 29.15 -10.79
CA GLN A 6 11.11 27.86 -10.10
C GLN A 6 12.48 27.22 -9.83
N LEU A 7 13.41 27.31 -10.77
CA LEU A 7 14.76 26.75 -10.59
C LEU A 7 15.50 27.50 -9.48
N ILE A 8 15.50 28.83 -9.53
CA ILE A 8 16.14 29.70 -8.53
C ILE A 8 15.51 29.49 -7.15
N SER A 9 14.17 29.44 -7.05
CA SER A 9 13.50 29.20 -5.76
C SER A 9 13.81 27.81 -5.19
N THR A 10 14.02 26.81 -6.05
CA THR A 10 14.37 25.46 -5.60
C THR A 10 15.80 25.44 -5.07
N ILE A 11 16.73 26.10 -5.75
CA ILE A 11 18.14 26.22 -5.34
C ILE A 11 18.28 27.03 -4.04
N GLU A 12 17.58 28.17 -3.90
CA GLU A 12 17.55 28.97 -2.67
C GLU A 12 16.92 28.26 -1.47
N MET A 13 16.03 27.29 -1.71
CA MET A 13 15.47 26.47 -0.63
C MET A 13 16.40 25.34 -0.20
N LEU A 14 17.14 24.76 -1.14
CA LEU A 14 18.15 23.75 -0.83
C LEU A 14 19.27 24.33 0.04
N SER A 15 19.71 25.56 -0.24
CA SER A 15 20.76 26.27 0.53
C SER A 15 20.39 26.58 1.99
N HIS A 16 19.11 26.46 2.37
CA HIS A 16 18.62 26.62 3.75
C HIS A 16 17.83 25.40 4.24
N TRP A 17 18.47 24.23 4.14
CA TRP A 17 17.93 22.91 4.47
C TRP A 17 17.17 22.79 5.81
N PRO A 18 17.60 23.37 6.96
CA PRO A 18 16.85 23.26 8.21
C PRO A 18 15.48 23.95 8.17
N ARG A 19 15.40 25.13 7.52
CA ARG A 19 14.15 25.88 7.37
C ARG A 19 13.20 25.17 6.42
N PHE A 20 13.73 24.55 5.37
CA PHE A 20 12.95 23.73 4.44
C PHE A 20 12.30 22.53 5.14
N ARG A 21 13.06 21.78 5.95
CA ARG A 21 12.53 20.66 6.75
C ARG A 21 11.45 21.10 7.74
N LEU A 22 11.67 22.21 8.46
CA LEU A 22 10.69 22.73 9.40
C LEU A 22 9.37 23.13 8.69
N ARG A 23 9.47 23.76 7.52
CA ARG A 23 8.29 24.11 6.72
C ARG A 23 7.52 22.86 6.28
N LEU A 24 8.21 21.86 5.74
CA LEU A 24 7.59 20.59 5.33
C LEU A 24 6.96 19.85 6.52
N PHE A 25 7.57 19.94 7.70
CA PHE A 25 7.00 19.38 8.94
C PHE A 25 5.68 20.06 9.29
N LEU A 26 5.64 21.40 9.32
CA LEU A 26 4.42 22.16 9.60
C LEU A 26 3.32 21.90 8.57
N GLU A 27 3.67 21.85 7.29
CA GLU A 27 2.71 21.51 6.24
C GLU A 27 2.23 20.05 6.38
N GLY A 28 3.12 19.12 6.74
CA GLY A 28 2.77 17.74 7.07
C GLY A 28 1.71 17.66 8.18
N LEU A 29 1.79 18.51 9.21
CA LEU A 29 0.76 18.58 10.25
C LEU A 29 -0.63 18.91 9.66
N PHE A 30 -0.72 19.94 8.82
CA PHE A 30 -1.99 20.30 8.17
C PHE A 30 -2.51 19.20 7.24
N VAL A 31 -1.63 18.55 6.46
CA VAL A 31 -2.01 17.39 5.64
C VAL A 31 -2.57 16.27 6.53
N GLY A 32 -1.93 16.01 7.68
CA GLY A 32 -2.35 15.00 8.64
C GLY A 32 -3.75 15.25 9.19
N ILE A 33 -4.05 16.49 9.60
CA ILE A 33 -5.39 16.85 10.11
C ILE A 33 -6.45 16.63 9.02
N ILE A 34 -6.25 17.21 7.83
CA ILE A 34 -7.26 17.16 6.77
C ILE A 34 -7.44 15.71 6.29
N SER A 35 -6.34 14.97 6.07
CA SER A 35 -6.40 13.57 5.64
C SER A 35 -7.06 12.71 6.71
N GLY A 36 -6.69 12.89 7.98
CA GLY A 36 -7.29 12.18 9.11
C GLY A 36 -8.79 12.39 9.21
N SER A 37 -9.28 13.63 9.03
CA SER A 37 -10.72 13.93 9.03
C SER A 37 -11.46 13.28 7.87
N VAL A 38 -10.94 13.40 6.64
CA VAL A 38 -11.57 12.82 5.45
C VAL A 38 -11.59 11.29 5.52
N ILE A 39 -10.51 10.67 5.98
CA ILE A 39 -10.40 9.22 6.06
C ILE A 39 -11.22 8.68 7.24
N SER A 40 -11.33 9.43 8.34
CA SER A 40 -12.25 9.08 9.42
C SER A 40 -13.69 9.11 8.94
N LEU A 41 -14.10 10.10 8.14
CA LEU A 41 -15.42 10.12 7.52
C LEU A 41 -15.61 8.90 6.59
N PHE A 42 -14.64 8.60 5.74
CA PHE A 42 -14.68 7.42 4.85
C PHE A 42 -14.86 6.12 5.63
N ARG A 43 -14.11 5.95 6.72
CA ARG A 43 -14.17 4.80 7.61
C ARG A 43 -15.53 4.69 8.30
N SER A 44 -16.06 5.78 8.86
CA SER A 44 -17.37 5.79 9.52
C SER A 44 -18.51 5.41 8.57
N LEU A 45 -18.45 5.86 7.31
CA LEU A 45 -19.44 5.51 6.30
C LEU A 45 -19.34 4.04 5.87
N LEU A 46 -18.13 3.48 5.81
CA LEU A 46 -17.92 2.05 5.54
C LEU A 46 -18.41 1.15 6.66
N GLU A 47 -18.16 1.52 7.92
CA GLU A 47 -18.65 0.79 9.09
C GLU A 47 -20.19 0.78 9.11
N LYS A 48 -20.83 1.94 8.89
CA LYS A 48 -22.30 2.00 8.72
C LYS A 48 -22.78 1.16 7.55
N GLY A 49 -22.11 1.21 6.39
CA GLY A 49 -22.45 0.39 5.22
C GLY A 49 -22.41 -1.11 5.50
N THR A 50 -21.44 -1.55 6.30
CA THR A 50 -21.31 -2.95 6.73
C THR A 50 -22.45 -3.35 7.65
N ILE A 51 -22.79 -2.53 8.65
CA ILE A 51 -23.92 -2.75 9.56
C ILE A 51 -25.24 -2.83 8.78
N TYR A 52 -25.49 -1.90 7.86
CA TYR A 52 -26.71 -1.93 7.03
C TYR A 52 -26.76 -3.16 6.14
N ARG A 53 -25.63 -3.58 5.56
CA ARG A 53 -25.56 -4.80 4.76
C ARG A 53 -25.94 -6.04 5.60
N GLU A 54 -25.38 -6.18 6.79
CA GLU A 54 -25.70 -7.28 7.71
C GLU A 54 -27.16 -7.27 8.14
N TYR A 55 -27.69 -6.09 8.47
CA TYR A 55 -29.11 -5.90 8.76
C TYR A 55 -30.01 -6.36 7.61
N ILE A 56 -29.67 -6.00 6.36
CA ILE A 56 -30.41 -6.42 5.17
C ILE A 56 -30.35 -7.93 5.01
N TYR A 57 -29.18 -8.57 5.11
CA TYR A 57 -29.08 -10.03 5.00
C TYR A 57 -29.92 -10.74 6.06
N GLN A 58 -29.86 -10.28 7.33
CA GLN A 58 -30.69 -10.84 8.40
C GLN A 58 -32.20 -10.68 8.10
N HIS A 59 -32.65 -9.52 7.62
CA HIS A 59 -34.06 -9.29 7.31
C HIS A 59 -34.56 -10.09 6.11
N VAL A 60 -33.76 -10.16 5.04
CA VAL A 60 -34.07 -10.95 3.84
C VAL A 60 -34.14 -12.44 4.20
N LEU A 61 -33.21 -12.94 5.02
CA LEU A 61 -33.18 -14.31 5.50
C LEU A 61 -34.35 -14.64 6.45
N CYS A 62 -34.68 -13.75 7.38
CA CYS A 62 -35.75 -14.00 8.37
C CYS A 62 -37.16 -13.93 7.77
N MET A 63 -37.41 -13.09 6.76
CA MET A 63 -38.74 -12.94 6.17
C MET A 63 -39.04 -13.96 5.05
N GLY A 64 -38.01 -14.59 4.47
CA GLY A 64 -38.16 -15.59 3.40
C GLY A 64 -38.85 -15.08 2.13
N ASN A 65 -39.00 -13.77 1.98
CA ASN A 65 -39.78 -13.17 0.90
C ASN A 65 -38.92 -12.96 -0.35
N ILE A 66 -39.32 -13.64 -1.43
CA ILE A 66 -38.66 -13.57 -2.75
C ILE A 66 -38.58 -12.13 -3.26
N GLY A 67 -39.59 -11.29 -3.00
CA GLY A 67 -39.63 -9.90 -3.45
C GLY A 67 -38.50 -9.04 -2.85
N PHE A 68 -38.22 -9.20 -1.56
CA PHE A 68 -37.10 -8.49 -0.91
C PHE A 68 -35.74 -8.99 -1.40
N THR A 69 -35.62 -10.30 -1.63
CA THR A 69 -34.39 -10.89 -2.20
C THR A 69 -34.12 -10.34 -3.60
N LEU A 70 -35.14 -10.32 -4.47
CA LEU A 70 -35.04 -9.73 -5.81
C LEU A 70 -34.71 -8.22 -5.73
N GLY A 71 -35.34 -7.49 -4.81
CA GLY A 71 -35.03 -6.08 -4.56
C GLY A 71 -33.57 -5.84 -4.19
N TRP A 72 -32.99 -6.69 -3.35
CA TRP A 72 -31.57 -6.61 -2.98
C TRP A 72 -30.65 -6.84 -4.18
N PHE A 73 -30.88 -7.88 -4.97
CA PHE A 73 -30.09 -8.13 -6.18
C PHE A 73 -30.24 -7.03 -7.23
N CYS A 74 -31.44 -6.44 -7.39
CA CYS A 74 -31.64 -5.25 -8.22
C CYS A 74 -30.81 -4.06 -7.72
N LEU A 75 -30.75 -3.83 -6.40
CA LEU A 75 -29.91 -2.78 -5.81
C LEU A 75 -28.42 -3.01 -6.11
N LEU A 76 -27.94 -4.26 -6.02
CA LEU A 76 -26.56 -4.61 -6.37
C LEU A 76 -26.23 -4.31 -7.84
N LEU A 77 -27.17 -4.55 -8.76
CA LEU A 77 -27.01 -4.20 -10.18
C LEU A 77 -26.98 -2.69 -10.43
N ILE A 78 -27.84 -1.93 -9.74
CA ILE A 78 -27.84 -0.46 -9.79
C ILE A 78 -26.52 0.08 -9.24
N ALA A 79 -26.02 -0.47 -8.14
CA ALA A 79 -24.72 -0.12 -7.58
C ALA A 79 -23.57 -0.44 -8.55
N ALA A 80 -23.62 -1.59 -9.24
CA ALA A 80 -22.66 -1.93 -10.29
C ALA A 80 -22.65 -0.89 -11.42
N TRP A 81 -23.82 -0.41 -11.82
CA TRP A 81 -23.96 0.62 -12.85
C TRP A 81 -23.35 1.96 -12.40
N LEU A 82 -23.61 2.36 -11.16
CA LEU A 82 -23.06 3.58 -10.58
C LEU A 82 -21.53 3.50 -10.47
N LEU A 83 -20.99 2.38 -9.98
CA LEU A 83 -19.55 2.13 -9.92
C LEU A 83 -18.89 2.18 -11.31
N TRP A 84 -19.54 1.58 -12.32
CA TRP A 84 -19.07 1.64 -13.70
C TRP A 84 -19.02 3.09 -14.23
N LYS A 85 -20.08 3.87 -14.02
CA LYS A 85 -20.13 5.29 -14.42
C LYS A 85 -19.04 6.12 -13.74
N LEU A 86 -18.82 5.92 -12.45
CA LEU A 86 -17.76 6.59 -11.68
C LEU A 86 -16.36 6.19 -12.17
N GLY A 87 -16.15 4.90 -12.48
CA GLY A 87 -14.90 4.41 -13.04
C GLY A 87 -14.59 4.97 -14.43
N MET A 88 -15.62 5.19 -15.28
CA MET A 88 -15.46 5.90 -16.55
C MET A 88 -15.12 7.38 -16.35
N TYR A 89 -15.71 8.02 -15.33
CA TYR A 89 -15.49 9.45 -15.06
C TYR A 89 -14.05 9.73 -14.58
N GLU A 90 -13.51 8.89 -13.68
CA GLU A 90 -12.14 9.00 -13.19
C GLU A 90 -11.45 7.63 -13.10
N PRO A 91 -10.86 7.13 -14.20
CA PRO A 91 -10.15 5.83 -14.21
C PRO A 91 -8.98 5.78 -13.23
N GLY A 92 -8.36 6.92 -12.92
CA GLY A 92 -7.25 7.02 -11.96
C GLY A 92 -7.64 6.69 -10.51
N ALA A 93 -8.94 6.60 -10.20
CA ALA A 93 -9.44 6.16 -8.91
C ALA A 93 -9.62 4.63 -8.81
N GLY A 94 -9.48 3.87 -9.89
CA GLY A 94 -9.67 2.41 -9.89
C GLY A 94 -8.63 1.64 -9.06
N GLY A 95 -9.02 0.44 -8.59
CA GLY A 95 -8.15 -0.46 -7.83
C GLY A 95 -7.58 0.13 -6.54
N SER A 96 -6.35 -0.26 -6.18
CA SER A 96 -5.72 0.12 -4.92
C SER A 96 -5.49 1.62 -4.79
N GLY A 97 -4.84 2.26 -5.75
CA GLY A 97 -4.39 3.66 -5.65
C GLY A 97 -2.91 3.81 -5.28
N ILE A 98 -2.32 2.82 -4.61
CA ILE A 98 -0.88 2.82 -4.26
C ILE A 98 0.01 2.93 -5.51
N PRO A 99 -0.20 2.12 -6.59
CA PRO A 99 0.59 2.27 -7.81
C PRO A 99 0.53 3.68 -8.39
N GLN A 100 -0.64 4.32 -8.38
CA GLN A 100 -0.83 5.68 -8.90
C GLN A 100 -0.08 6.72 -8.06
N VAL A 101 -0.11 6.59 -6.73
CA VAL A 101 0.66 7.47 -5.83
C VAL A 101 2.16 7.29 -6.08
N LYS A 102 2.63 6.04 -6.18
CA LYS A 102 4.03 5.72 -6.52
C LYS A 102 4.43 6.32 -7.86
N GLY A 103 3.58 6.19 -8.88
CA GLY A 103 3.78 6.80 -10.20
C GLY A 103 3.88 8.33 -10.16
N VAL A 104 3.14 9.02 -9.30
CA VAL A 104 3.26 10.48 -9.16
C VAL A 104 4.58 10.89 -8.49
N ILE A 105 5.00 10.14 -7.47
CA ILE A 105 6.31 10.35 -6.80
C ILE A 105 7.45 10.16 -7.81
N LEU A 106 7.38 9.10 -8.63
CA LEU A 106 8.31 8.83 -9.73
C LEU A 106 8.19 9.83 -10.89
N GLY A 107 7.08 10.57 -10.99
CA GLY A 107 6.81 11.50 -12.08
C GLY A 107 6.26 10.87 -13.36
N SER A 108 5.91 9.58 -13.34
CA SER A 108 5.34 8.85 -14.48
C SER A 108 3.82 8.97 -14.60
N VAL A 109 3.14 9.35 -13.53
CA VAL A 109 1.67 9.49 -13.48
C VAL A 109 1.30 10.91 -13.07
N ARG A 110 0.13 11.40 -13.50
CA ARG A 110 -0.48 12.63 -12.98
C ARG A 110 -1.82 12.30 -12.34
N MET A 111 -2.08 12.86 -11.16
CA MET A 111 -3.35 12.73 -10.45
C MET A 111 -4.18 14.02 -10.56
N ARG A 112 -5.48 13.86 -10.81
CA ARG A 112 -6.47 14.95 -10.74
C ARG A 112 -7.07 14.96 -9.34
N TRP A 113 -6.36 15.60 -8.41
CA TRP A 113 -6.61 15.47 -6.96
C TRP A 113 -8.09 15.53 -6.57
N PHE A 114 -8.83 16.54 -7.03
CA PHE A 114 -10.22 16.75 -6.65
C PHE A 114 -11.16 15.67 -7.20
N ARG A 115 -10.99 15.28 -8.47
CA ARG A 115 -11.81 14.23 -9.09
C ARG A 115 -11.58 12.88 -8.44
N ILE A 116 -10.31 12.54 -8.21
CA ILE A 116 -9.95 11.28 -7.56
C ILE A 116 -10.49 11.25 -6.13
N LEU A 117 -10.39 12.35 -5.37
CA LEU A 117 -10.85 12.42 -3.99
C LEU A 117 -12.29 11.96 -3.82
N TRP A 118 -13.25 12.62 -4.51
CA TRP A 118 -14.66 12.30 -4.32
C TRP A 118 -15.07 10.98 -4.99
N VAL A 119 -14.49 10.63 -6.15
CA VAL A 119 -14.78 9.35 -6.81
C VAL A 119 -14.30 8.19 -5.95
N LYS A 120 -13.08 8.27 -5.41
CA LYS A 120 -12.50 7.22 -4.56
C LYS A 120 -13.32 7.02 -3.28
N LEU A 121 -13.77 8.13 -2.66
CA LEU A 121 -14.66 8.09 -1.49
C LEU A 121 -15.97 7.38 -1.81
N ILE A 122 -16.74 7.86 -2.81
CA ILE A 122 -18.08 7.33 -3.11
C ILE A 122 -17.98 5.88 -3.60
N SER A 123 -17.12 5.60 -4.57
CA SER A 123 -16.97 4.26 -5.12
C SER A 123 -16.42 3.26 -4.10
N GLY A 124 -15.50 3.69 -3.23
CA GLY A 124 -14.99 2.86 -2.15
C GLY A 124 -16.08 2.50 -1.14
N ILE A 125 -16.92 3.48 -0.75
CA ILE A 125 -18.05 3.25 0.16
C ILE A 125 -19.03 2.24 -0.43
N ILE A 126 -19.40 2.39 -1.70
CA ILE A 126 -20.34 1.49 -2.37
C ILE A 126 -19.73 0.10 -2.56
N GLY A 127 -18.52 0.00 -3.13
CA GLY A 127 -17.90 -1.29 -3.43
C GLY A 127 -17.59 -2.12 -2.18
N ILE A 128 -16.87 -1.54 -1.23
CA ILE A 128 -16.50 -2.22 0.03
C ILE A 128 -17.73 -2.41 0.92
N GLY A 129 -18.60 -1.39 1.03
CA GLY A 129 -19.81 -1.44 1.85
C GLY A 129 -20.77 -2.55 1.41
N LEU A 130 -20.94 -2.77 0.10
CA LEU A 130 -21.79 -3.85 -0.43
C LEU A 130 -21.15 -5.25 -0.36
N GLY A 131 -19.92 -5.38 0.13
CA GLY A 131 -19.34 -6.67 0.50
C GLY A 131 -18.27 -7.22 -0.42
N LEU A 132 -17.79 -6.45 -1.41
CA LEU A 132 -16.59 -6.85 -2.16
C LEU A 132 -15.43 -7.09 -1.19
N SER A 133 -14.64 -8.14 -1.46
CA SER A 133 -13.46 -8.49 -0.66
C SER A 133 -12.30 -7.54 -0.96
N LEU A 134 -12.48 -6.29 -0.51
CA LEU A 134 -11.60 -5.16 -0.70
C LEU A 134 -11.40 -4.44 0.64
N GLY A 135 -10.17 -4.00 0.88
CA GLY A 135 -9.76 -3.19 2.01
C GLY A 135 -9.84 -1.70 1.72
N ARG A 136 -10.12 -0.92 2.75
CA ARG A 136 -10.17 0.55 2.72
C ARG A 136 -8.79 1.21 2.59
N GLU A 137 -7.73 0.45 2.83
CA GLU A 137 -6.34 0.91 2.97
C GLU A 137 -5.78 1.58 1.72
N GLY A 138 -5.90 0.92 0.56
CA GLY A 138 -5.52 1.50 -0.73
C GLY A 138 -6.24 2.84 -1.00
N PRO A 139 -7.59 2.87 -0.91
CA PRO A 139 -8.35 4.10 -0.97
C PRO A 139 -7.86 5.18 0.01
N SER A 140 -7.65 4.85 1.28
CA SER A 140 -7.17 5.80 2.29
C SER A 140 -5.81 6.41 1.95
N ILE A 141 -4.86 5.60 1.47
CA ILE A 141 -3.54 6.08 1.03
C ILE A 141 -3.69 7.04 -0.16
N GLN A 142 -4.50 6.69 -1.16
CA GLN A 142 -4.70 7.56 -2.31
C GLN A 142 -5.47 8.83 -1.97
N ILE A 143 -6.48 8.74 -1.09
CA ILE A 143 -7.25 9.88 -0.57
C ILE A 143 -6.31 10.84 0.16
N GLY A 144 -5.48 10.34 1.08
CA GLY A 144 -4.49 11.15 1.78
C GLY A 144 -3.49 11.79 0.81
N ALA A 145 -3.00 11.03 -0.17
CA ALA A 145 -2.10 11.55 -1.21
C ALA A 145 -2.72 12.71 -2.02
N VAL A 146 -3.99 12.60 -2.43
CA VAL A 146 -4.66 13.68 -3.17
C VAL A 146 -5.06 14.86 -2.28
N VAL A 147 -5.29 14.65 -0.98
CA VAL A 147 -5.40 15.75 -0.01
C VAL A 147 -4.09 16.52 0.08
N GLY A 148 -2.95 15.82 0.21
CA GLY A 148 -1.61 16.42 0.16
C GLY A 148 -1.36 17.18 -1.14
N GLN A 149 -1.77 16.62 -2.28
CA GLN A 149 -1.71 17.29 -3.58
C GLN A 149 -2.58 18.55 -3.62
N GLY A 150 -3.83 18.48 -3.14
CA GLY A 150 -4.74 19.62 -3.10
C GLY A 150 -4.20 20.76 -2.24
N MET A 151 -3.64 20.44 -1.07
CA MET A 151 -3.03 21.42 -0.18
C MET A 151 -1.80 22.08 -0.82
N SER A 152 -0.92 21.27 -1.44
CA SER A 152 0.23 21.77 -2.23
C SER A 152 -0.21 22.79 -3.28
N ARG A 153 -1.27 22.47 -4.04
CA ARG A 153 -1.82 23.35 -5.09
C ARG A 153 -2.39 24.63 -4.53
N GLY A 154 -3.11 24.57 -3.41
CA GLY A 154 -3.63 25.74 -2.71
C GLY A 154 -2.53 26.66 -2.19
N LEU A 155 -1.44 26.09 -1.69
CA LEU A 155 -0.25 26.80 -1.21
C LEU A 155 0.73 27.20 -2.34
N LYS A 156 0.41 26.89 -3.60
CA LYS A 156 1.24 27.17 -4.79
C LYS A 156 2.67 26.65 -4.66
N ARG A 157 2.84 25.47 -4.05
CA ARG A 157 4.12 24.82 -3.82
C ARG A 157 4.77 24.34 -5.12
N THR A 158 6.09 24.17 -5.08
CA THR A 158 6.86 23.59 -6.18
C THR A 158 6.51 22.11 -6.36
N ARG A 159 6.94 21.50 -7.48
CA ARG A 159 6.68 20.08 -7.75
C ARG A 159 7.39 19.14 -6.78
N MET A 160 8.56 19.54 -6.30
CA MET A 160 9.30 18.76 -5.31
C MET A 160 8.57 18.76 -3.97
N GLU A 161 8.17 19.94 -3.50
CA GLU A 161 7.33 20.08 -2.30
C GLU A 161 5.99 19.32 -2.46
N GLU A 162 5.35 19.38 -3.63
CA GLU A 162 4.14 18.60 -3.90
C GLU A 162 4.35 17.11 -3.70
N ARG A 163 5.46 16.54 -4.17
CA ARG A 163 5.78 15.11 -3.97
C ARG A 163 5.99 14.78 -2.49
N TYR A 164 6.65 15.65 -1.72
CA TYR A 164 6.77 15.46 -0.27
C TYR A 164 5.41 15.51 0.44
N LEU A 165 4.53 16.44 0.07
CA LEU A 165 3.18 16.54 0.66
C LEU A 165 2.25 15.40 0.24
N ILE A 166 2.35 14.92 -1.00
CA ILE A 166 1.66 13.71 -1.47
C ILE A 166 2.09 12.51 -0.64
N THR A 167 3.39 12.40 -0.34
CA THR A 167 3.94 11.30 0.46
C THR A 167 3.52 11.41 1.92
N ALA A 168 3.51 12.62 2.47
CA ALA A 168 2.99 12.89 3.81
C ALA A 168 1.50 12.51 3.90
N GLY A 169 0.72 12.83 2.87
CA GLY A 169 -0.68 12.43 2.76
C GLY A 169 -0.86 10.92 2.65
N ALA A 170 -0.03 10.24 1.86
CA ALA A 170 -0.04 8.78 1.74
C ALA A 170 0.26 8.09 3.09
N SER A 171 1.27 8.59 3.80
CA SER A 171 1.63 8.18 5.17
C SER A 171 0.47 8.39 6.14
N ALA A 172 -0.12 9.59 6.16
CA ALA A 172 -1.30 9.91 6.95
C ALA A 172 -2.49 8.99 6.64
N GLY A 173 -2.63 8.58 5.37
CA GLY A 173 -3.70 7.72 4.93
C GLY A 173 -3.60 6.29 5.43
N LEU A 174 -2.41 5.69 5.36
CA LEU A 174 -2.15 4.38 5.96
C LEU A 174 -2.31 4.46 7.49
N ALA A 175 -1.77 5.49 8.11
CA ALA A 175 -1.80 5.70 9.56
C ALA A 175 -3.23 5.81 10.12
N ALA A 176 -4.14 6.51 9.43
CA ALA A 176 -5.54 6.63 9.83
C ALA A 176 -6.33 5.33 9.61
N ALA A 177 -6.03 4.63 8.52
CA ALA A 177 -6.79 3.45 8.14
C ALA A 177 -6.46 2.24 9.04
N PHE A 178 -5.22 2.18 9.53
CA PHE A 178 -4.74 1.13 10.43
C PHE A 178 -4.50 1.53 11.90
N ASN A 179 -4.76 2.78 12.28
CA ASN A 179 -4.36 3.29 13.61
C ASN A 179 -2.86 3.06 13.91
N ALA A 180 -2.03 3.07 12.86
CA ALA A 180 -0.64 2.60 12.85
C ALA A 180 0.30 3.69 12.28
N PRO A 181 0.67 4.72 13.08
CA PRO A 181 1.46 5.85 12.61
C PRO A 181 2.87 5.47 12.16
N LEU A 182 3.56 4.58 12.87
CA LEU A 182 4.92 4.19 12.49
C LEU A 182 4.92 3.41 11.17
N ALA A 183 3.97 2.51 11.00
CA ALA A 183 3.77 1.78 9.76
C ALA A 183 3.52 2.72 8.58
N GLY A 184 2.73 3.78 8.78
CA GLY A 184 2.49 4.81 7.76
C GLY A 184 3.77 5.46 7.24
N VAL A 185 4.65 5.84 8.17
CA VAL A 185 5.93 6.46 7.85
C VAL A 185 6.86 5.50 7.15
N ILE A 186 6.99 4.27 7.67
CA ILE A 186 7.91 3.28 7.12
C ILE A 186 7.42 2.82 5.74
N PHE A 187 6.12 2.64 5.53
CA PHE A 187 5.57 2.38 4.20
C PHE A 187 5.89 3.49 3.20
N ALA A 188 5.82 4.75 3.62
CA ALA A 188 6.16 5.86 2.76
C ALA A 188 7.65 5.88 2.35
N LEU A 189 8.54 5.44 3.24
CA LEU A 189 9.98 5.38 2.99
C LEU A 189 10.39 4.13 2.20
N GLU A 190 9.96 2.96 2.66
CA GLU A 190 10.32 1.65 2.12
C GLU A 190 9.60 1.35 0.81
N GLU A 191 8.28 1.57 0.73
CA GLU A 191 7.48 1.18 -0.44
C GLU A 191 7.29 2.31 -1.45
N LEU A 192 7.01 3.54 -1.00
CA LEU A 192 6.71 4.65 -1.94
C LEU A 192 7.98 5.35 -2.47
N HIS A 193 8.95 5.66 -1.61
CA HIS A 193 10.16 6.39 -2.00
C HIS A 193 11.35 5.50 -2.35
N ARG A 194 11.48 4.33 -1.70
CA ARG A 194 12.67 3.46 -1.74
C ARG A 194 13.99 4.17 -1.39
N ASN A 195 13.90 5.33 -0.74
CA ASN A 195 15.06 6.09 -0.26
C ASN A 195 14.69 6.75 1.07
N PHE A 196 15.60 6.64 2.04
CA PHE A 196 15.43 7.22 3.37
C PHE A 196 15.93 8.67 3.38
N SER A 197 15.11 9.59 2.86
CA SER A 197 15.37 11.02 2.98
C SER A 197 14.79 11.58 4.29
N GLY A 198 15.62 12.29 5.05
CA GLY A 198 15.17 12.94 6.29
C GLY A 198 14.08 14.00 6.07
N ALA A 199 13.95 14.57 4.87
CA ALA A 199 12.87 15.50 4.52
C ALA A 199 11.52 14.77 4.39
N VAL A 200 11.52 13.58 3.77
CA VAL A 200 10.34 12.71 3.65
C VAL A 200 9.92 12.22 5.03
N LEU A 201 10.88 11.76 5.84
CA LEU A 201 10.63 11.24 7.17
C LEU A 201 9.91 12.27 8.07
N ALA A 202 10.40 13.51 8.11
CA ALA A 202 9.84 14.54 8.99
C ALA A 202 8.39 14.90 8.64
N SER A 203 8.09 15.13 7.35
CA SER A 203 6.73 15.47 6.92
C SER A 203 5.77 14.28 7.00
N ALA A 204 6.24 13.08 6.67
CA ALA A 204 5.45 11.85 6.77
C ALA A 204 5.11 11.50 8.22
N MET A 205 6.04 11.69 9.15
CA MET A 205 5.83 11.47 10.59
C MET A 205 4.84 12.48 11.15
N ALA A 206 5.00 13.77 10.85
CA ALA A 206 4.07 14.82 11.28
C ALA A 206 2.63 14.52 10.83
N ALA A 207 2.48 14.16 9.55
CA ALA A 207 1.18 13.85 8.97
C ALA A 207 0.57 12.57 9.56
N ALA A 208 1.36 11.50 9.72
CA ALA A 208 0.90 10.24 10.31
C ALA A 208 0.42 10.43 11.75
N LEU A 209 1.21 11.10 12.60
CA LEU A 209 0.87 11.33 14.00
C LEU A 209 -0.43 12.11 14.17
N LEU A 210 -0.62 13.21 13.43
CA LEU A 210 -1.86 13.98 13.52
C LEU A 210 -3.05 13.26 12.90
N SER A 211 -2.86 12.55 11.78
CA SER A 211 -3.92 11.75 11.16
C SER A 211 -4.42 10.64 12.08
N THR A 212 -3.49 9.92 12.73
CA THR A 212 -3.82 8.93 13.77
C THR A 212 -4.49 9.57 14.97
N THR A 213 -4.03 10.76 15.41
CA THR A 213 -4.65 11.47 16.54
C THR A 213 -6.11 11.81 16.24
N VAL A 214 -6.39 12.37 15.06
CA VAL A 214 -7.77 12.65 14.60
C VAL A 214 -8.59 11.36 14.55
N CYS A 215 -8.03 10.28 14.00
CA CYS A 215 -8.71 8.98 13.94
C CYS A 215 -9.04 8.45 15.35
N ARG A 216 -8.09 8.54 16.31
CA ARG A 216 -8.30 8.10 17.69
C ARG A 216 -9.33 8.92 18.46
N MET A 217 -9.51 10.19 18.11
CA MET A 217 -10.60 11.00 18.67
C MET A 217 -11.98 10.51 18.20
N VAL A 218 -12.07 9.89 17.03
CA VAL A 218 -13.34 9.39 16.45
C VAL A 218 -13.61 7.94 16.84
N PHE A 219 -12.60 7.07 16.77
CA PHE A 219 -12.77 5.61 16.94
C PHE A 219 -12.18 5.05 18.23
N GLY A 220 -11.56 5.88 19.08
CA GLY A 220 -10.88 5.43 20.28
C GLY A 220 -9.45 4.94 20.06
N ARG A 221 -8.84 4.39 21.11
CA ARG A 221 -7.40 4.05 21.16
C ARG A 221 -7.10 2.57 20.92
N GLU A 222 -8.13 1.76 20.71
CA GLU A 222 -7.99 0.31 20.59
C GLU A 222 -7.19 -0.08 19.34
N THR A 223 -6.48 -1.20 19.46
CA THR A 223 -5.81 -1.84 18.33
C THR A 223 -6.84 -2.38 17.35
N ILE A 224 -6.44 -2.65 16.10
CA ILE A 224 -7.38 -3.19 15.11
C ILE A 224 -7.60 -4.68 15.31
N PHE A 225 -6.54 -5.39 15.72
CA PHE A 225 -6.61 -6.80 15.98
C PHE A 225 -6.56 -7.11 17.48
N HIS A 226 -7.49 -7.94 17.92
CA HIS A 226 -7.63 -8.39 19.29
C HIS A 226 -7.56 -9.92 19.33
N PHE A 227 -6.40 -10.46 19.72
CA PHE A 227 -6.17 -11.91 19.79
C PHE A 227 -6.36 -12.51 21.19
N GLY A 228 -7.10 -11.83 22.07
CA GLY A 228 -7.21 -12.22 23.48
C GLY A 228 -5.84 -12.18 24.17
N THR A 229 -5.24 -13.35 24.40
CA THR A 229 -3.87 -13.46 24.93
C THR A 229 -2.89 -13.80 23.81
N LEU A 230 -1.80 -13.04 23.72
CA LEU A 230 -0.65 -13.26 22.84
C LEU A 230 0.55 -13.60 23.71
N PRO A 231 0.69 -14.86 24.20
CA PRO A 231 1.79 -15.23 25.06
C PRO A 231 3.12 -15.13 24.31
N VAL A 232 4.18 -14.67 24.98
CA VAL A 232 5.51 -14.60 24.38
C VAL A 232 5.92 -15.97 23.86
N LEU A 233 6.26 -16.04 22.57
CA LEU A 233 6.75 -17.27 21.94
C LEU A 233 8.17 -17.57 22.48
N PRO A 234 8.39 -18.75 23.12
CA PRO A 234 9.71 -19.14 23.57
C PRO A 234 10.73 -19.18 22.41
N LEU A 235 11.97 -18.76 22.68
CA LEU A 235 13.04 -18.76 21.67
C LEU A 235 13.32 -20.16 21.08
N SER A 236 12.99 -21.22 21.81
CA SER A 236 13.06 -22.61 21.32
C SER A 236 12.19 -22.86 20.09
N TYR A 237 11.18 -22.03 19.81
CA TYR A 237 10.32 -22.14 18.64
C TYR A 237 10.76 -21.26 17.47
N ILE A 238 11.91 -20.57 17.53
CA ILE A 238 12.34 -19.69 16.43
C ILE A 238 12.57 -20.46 15.11
N TRP A 239 13.03 -21.71 15.16
CA TRP A 239 13.17 -22.56 13.97
C TRP A 239 11.82 -22.82 13.30
N LEU A 240 10.75 -22.92 14.09
CA LEU A 240 9.40 -23.11 13.60
C LEU A 240 8.91 -21.84 12.88
N VAL A 241 9.25 -20.66 13.40
CA VAL A 241 8.95 -19.37 12.76
C VAL A 241 9.54 -19.31 11.36
N VAL A 242 10.80 -19.73 11.21
CA VAL A 242 11.47 -19.82 9.90
C VAL A 242 10.70 -20.78 8.98
N GLY A 243 10.39 -21.99 9.45
CA GLY A 243 9.66 -22.99 8.67
C GLY A 243 8.29 -22.50 8.21
N VAL A 244 7.47 -21.98 9.12
CA VAL A 244 6.14 -21.40 8.84
C VAL A 244 6.27 -20.28 7.81
N SER A 245 7.23 -19.38 7.98
CA SER A 245 7.41 -18.23 7.09
C SER A 245 7.76 -18.64 5.66
N ILE A 246 8.50 -19.74 5.47
CA ILE A 246 8.78 -20.29 4.13
C ILE A 246 7.49 -20.72 3.44
N PHE A 247 6.65 -21.53 4.11
CA PHE A 247 5.39 -22.00 3.54
C PHE A 247 4.42 -20.85 3.26
N VAL A 248 4.34 -19.89 4.18
CA VAL A 248 3.47 -18.71 4.04
C VAL A 248 3.94 -17.81 2.91
N ALA A 249 5.25 -17.63 2.73
CA ALA A 249 5.82 -16.82 1.66
C ALA A 249 5.51 -17.41 0.27
N ILE A 250 5.52 -18.74 0.13
CA ILE A 250 5.06 -19.42 -1.10
C ILE A 250 3.59 -19.07 -1.36
N GLY A 251 2.74 -19.07 -0.33
CA GLY A 251 1.34 -18.62 -0.45
C GLY A 251 1.21 -17.17 -0.95
N GLY A 252 2.04 -16.26 -0.43
CA GLY A 252 2.11 -14.86 -0.89
C GLY A 252 2.55 -14.73 -2.35
N TRP A 253 3.54 -15.52 -2.77
CA TRP A 253 4.00 -15.58 -4.17
C TRP A 253 2.91 -16.11 -5.11
N ILE A 254 2.21 -17.19 -4.74
CA ILE A 254 1.07 -17.73 -5.50
C ILE A 254 -0.03 -16.67 -5.62
N PHE A 255 -0.36 -15.99 -4.52
CA PHE A 255 -1.35 -14.92 -4.52
C PHE A 255 -1.00 -13.81 -5.51
N ASN A 256 0.24 -13.33 -5.52
CA ASN A 256 0.70 -12.33 -6.50
C ASN A 256 0.55 -12.82 -7.94
N ALA A 257 0.98 -14.05 -8.22
CA ALA A 257 0.89 -14.62 -9.56
C ALA A 257 -0.57 -14.71 -10.05
N CYS A 258 -1.49 -15.14 -9.18
CA CYS A 258 -2.92 -15.20 -9.46
C CYS A 258 -3.53 -13.81 -9.62
N LEU A 259 -3.23 -12.88 -8.70
CA LEU A 259 -3.73 -11.50 -8.72
C LEU A 259 -3.36 -10.79 -10.03
N LEU A 260 -2.12 -10.98 -10.48
CA LEU A 260 -1.66 -10.45 -11.76
C LEU A 260 -2.37 -11.10 -12.96
N ARG A 261 -2.72 -12.38 -12.88
CA ARG A 261 -3.40 -13.10 -13.97
C ARG A 261 -4.92 -12.96 -13.96
N THR A 262 -5.51 -12.29 -12.97
CA THR A 262 -6.96 -12.10 -12.88
C THR A 262 -7.59 -11.42 -14.11
N HIS A 263 -6.83 -10.60 -14.84
CA HIS A 263 -7.31 -10.00 -16.09
C HIS A 263 -7.74 -11.05 -17.13
N LEU A 264 -7.06 -12.20 -17.19
CA LEU A 264 -7.38 -13.29 -18.12
C LEU A 264 -8.79 -13.85 -17.87
N PHE A 265 -9.20 -13.93 -16.60
CA PHE A 265 -10.57 -14.34 -16.25
C PHE A 265 -11.60 -13.32 -16.73
N TYR A 266 -11.30 -12.03 -16.61
CA TYR A 266 -12.18 -10.95 -17.04
C TYR A 266 -12.10 -10.61 -18.54
N GLU A 267 -11.25 -11.30 -19.29
CA GLU A 267 -11.16 -11.25 -20.76
C GLU A 267 -11.97 -12.36 -21.44
N LEU A 268 -12.58 -13.27 -20.67
CA LEU A 268 -13.52 -14.26 -21.19
C LEU A 268 -14.69 -13.58 -21.96
N PRO A 269 -15.22 -14.19 -23.04
CA PRO A 269 -16.21 -13.58 -23.93
C PRO A 269 -17.53 -13.21 -23.25
N PHE A 270 -17.78 -13.76 -22.05
CA PHE A 270 -18.90 -13.39 -21.19
C PHE A 270 -18.81 -11.93 -20.72
N PHE A 271 -17.62 -11.40 -20.44
CA PHE A 271 -17.41 -10.05 -19.91
C PHE A 271 -17.17 -9.04 -21.03
N ARG A 272 -18.26 -8.54 -21.63
CA ARG A 272 -18.18 -7.59 -22.76
C ARG A 272 -17.71 -6.20 -22.35
N ASN A 273 -18.16 -5.73 -21.18
CA ASN A 273 -17.90 -4.39 -20.65
C ASN A 273 -17.55 -4.43 -19.16
N ASP A 274 -16.92 -3.38 -18.64
CA ASP A 274 -16.54 -3.27 -17.23
C ASP A 274 -17.74 -3.37 -16.27
N TYR A 275 -18.92 -2.88 -16.67
CA TYR A 275 -20.17 -3.08 -15.90
C TYR A 275 -20.43 -4.55 -15.57
N MET A 276 -20.23 -5.47 -16.53
CA MET A 276 -20.49 -6.89 -16.31
C MET A 276 -19.48 -7.50 -15.32
N ARG A 277 -18.23 -7.03 -15.33
CA ARG A 277 -17.19 -7.46 -14.39
C ARG A 277 -17.56 -7.07 -12.96
N ILE A 278 -18.01 -5.83 -12.78
CA ILE A 278 -18.43 -5.26 -11.49
C ILE A 278 -19.73 -5.94 -11.01
N ALA A 279 -20.71 -6.09 -11.90
CA ALA A 279 -21.97 -6.75 -11.59
C ALA A 279 -21.72 -8.19 -11.14
N PHE A 280 -20.88 -8.96 -11.85
CA PHE A 280 -20.52 -10.31 -11.43
C PHE A 280 -19.87 -10.35 -10.03
N ALA A 281 -18.94 -9.43 -9.75
CA ALA A 281 -18.31 -9.35 -8.43
C ALA A 281 -19.31 -9.00 -7.31
N LEU A 282 -20.26 -8.10 -7.56
CA LEU A 282 -21.30 -7.75 -6.57
C LEU A 282 -22.36 -8.83 -6.42
N LEU A 283 -22.75 -9.51 -7.49
CA LEU A 283 -23.69 -10.64 -7.44
C LEU A 283 -23.07 -11.82 -6.68
N THR A 284 -21.80 -12.10 -6.90
CA THR A 284 -21.07 -13.12 -6.11
C THR A 284 -20.97 -12.73 -4.65
N ALA A 285 -20.73 -11.45 -4.33
CA ALA A 285 -20.84 -10.93 -2.96
C ALA A 285 -22.25 -11.14 -2.37
N GLY A 286 -23.28 -10.89 -3.19
CA GLY A 286 -24.69 -11.13 -2.89
C GLY A 286 -24.95 -12.56 -2.42
N ILE A 287 -24.53 -13.52 -3.24
CA ILE A 287 -24.71 -14.96 -2.97
C ILE A 287 -23.89 -15.39 -1.75
N LEU A 288 -22.63 -14.96 -1.66
CA LEU A 288 -21.76 -15.28 -0.52
C LEU A 288 -22.27 -14.67 0.79
N GLY A 289 -22.98 -13.54 0.75
CA GLY A 289 -23.62 -12.99 1.94
C GLY A 289 -24.69 -13.90 2.56
N PHE A 290 -25.37 -14.70 1.75
CA PHE A 290 -26.34 -15.69 2.23
C PHE A 290 -25.69 -17.00 2.66
N VAL A 291 -24.71 -17.50 1.90
CA VAL A 291 -24.16 -18.85 2.09
C VAL A 291 -22.94 -18.85 3.01
N PHE A 292 -22.07 -17.85 2.90
CA PHE A 292 -20.79 -17.83 3.58
C PHE A 292 -20.29 -16.41 3.90
N PRO A 293 -20.96 -15.66 4.80
CA PRO A 293 -20.73 -14.23 5.01
C PRO A 293 -19.32 -13.88 5.52
N TYR A 294 -18.61 -14.84 6.13
CA TYR A 294 -17.24 -14.66 6.63
C TYR A 294 -16.24 -14.14 5.59
N VAL A 295 -16.47 -14.40 4.30
CA VAL A 295 -15.54 -13.98 3.24
C VAL A 295 -15.79 -12.57 2.71
N LEU A 296 -16.91 -11.94 3.09
CA LEU A 296 -17.25 -10.59 2.62
C LEU A 296 -16.36 -9.50 3.24
N GLY A 297 -16.28 -8.37 2.54
CA GLY A 297 -15.58 -7.17 3.01
C GLY A 297 -14.07 -7.36 3.18
N GLY A 298 -13.44 -6.43 3.89
CA GLY A 298 -11.98 -6.42 4.07
C GLY A 298 -11.44 -7.61 4.88
N GLY A 299 -12.22 -8.11 5.86
CA GLY A 299 -11.88 -9.24 6.71
C GLY A 299 -11.24 -8.88 8.06
N ASN A 300 -11.35 -7.63 8.53
CA ASN A 300 -10.95 -7.25 9.90
C ASN A 300 -11.66 -8.11 10.94
N ASP A 301 -12.99 -8.23 10.82
CA ASP A 301 -13.81 -8.99 11.76
C ASP A 301 -13.48 -10.48 11.70
N LEU A 302 -13.16 -11.00 10.51
CA LEU A 302 -12.74 -12.39 10.35
C LEU A 302 -11.46 -12.66 11.15
N ILE A 303 -10.43 -11.80 11.05
CA ILE A 303 -9.19 -11.94 11.81
C ILE A 303 -9.47 -11.94 13.32
N ASN A 304 -10.31 -11.01 13.79
CA ASN A 304 -10.70 -10.92 15.21
C ASN A 304 -11.53 -12.10 15.70
N GLN A 305 -12.09 -12.91 14.81
CA GLN A 305 -12.85 -14.11 15.16
C GLN A 305 -12.02 -15.39 15.06
N LEU A 306 -10.86 -15.38 14.37
CA LEU A 306 -10.09 -16.60 14.07
C LEU A 306 -9.74 -17.44 15.31
N TYR A 307 -9.37 -16.80 16.42
CA TYR A 307 -8.98 -17.50 17.64
C TYR A 307 -10.18 -18.10 18.42
N MET A 308 -11.40 -17.64 18.11
CA MET A 308 -12.65 -18.15 18.70
C MET A 308 -13.33 -19.22 17.83
N LEU A 309 -12.93 -19.34 16.57
CA LEU A 309 -13.49 -20.34 15.67
C LEU A 309 -13.04 -21.75 16.06
N PRO A 310 -13.87 -22.78 15.79
CA PRO A 310 -13.48 -24.16 16.02
C PRO A 310 -12.20 -24.47 15.22
N LEU A 311 -11.25 -25.17 15.85
CA LEU A 311 -9.96 -25.58 15.25
C LEU A 311 -10.12 -26.71 14.22
N SER A 312 -11.08 -26.56 13.30
CA SER A 312 -11.36 -27.48 12.22
C SER A 312 -10.53 -27.14 10.99
N LEU A 313 -9.64 -28.05 10.61
CA LEU A 313 -8.79 -27.91 9.43
C LEU A 313 -9.63 -27.69 8.16
N GLN A 314 -10.72 -28.45 8.00
CA GLN A 314 -11.61 -28.35 6.85
C GLN A 314 -12.25 -26.96 6.75
N PHE A 315 -12.68 -26.40 7.89
CA PHE A 315 -13.30 -25.08 7.92
C PHE A 315 -12.32 -23.97 7.55
N PHE A 316 -11.10 -24.01 8.10
CA PHE A 316 -10.04 -23.04 7.77
C PHE A 316 -9.59 -23.15 6.30
N LEU A 317 -9.50 -24.36 5.75
CA LEU A 317 -9.20 -24.56 4.32
C LEU A 317 -10.31 -23.99 3.44
N LEU A 318 -11.58 -24.22 3.78
CA LEU A 318 -12.72 -23.65 3.06
C LEU A 318 -12.70 -22.11 3.11
N LEU A 319 -12.45 -21.52 4.29
CA LEU A 319 -12.29 -20.08 4.46
C LEU A 319 -11.16 -19.53 3.60
N LEU A 320 -9.99 -20.18 3.62
CA LEU A 320 -8.83 -19.77 2.83
C LEU A 320 -9.14 -19.76 1.34
N VAL A 321 -9.67 -20.86 0.80
CA VAL A 321 -9.98 -20.98 -0.63
C VAL A 321 -11.08 -19.99 -1.05
N ALA A 322 -12.17 -19.91 -0.29
CA ALA A 322 -13.28 -19.02 -0.61
C ALA A 322 -12.85 -17.54 -0.54
N LYS A 323 -12.10 -17.14 0.50
CA LYS A 323 -11.57 -15.77 0.63
C LYS A 323 -10.56 -15.45 -0.47
N PHE A 324 -9.70 -16.40 -0.83
CA PHE A 324 -8.71 -16.23 -1.90
C PHE A 324 -9.39 -15.95 -3.23
N LEU A 325 -10.29 -16.84 -3.66
CA LEU A 325 -11.00 -16.71 -4.94
C LEU A 325 -11.86 -15.44 -4.98
N PHE A 326 -12.59 -15.15 -3.90
CA PHE A 326 -13.45 -13.98 -3.86
C PHE A 326 -12.67 -12.66 -3.84
N THR A 327 -11.47 -12.64 -3.24
CA THR A 327 -10.56 -11.48 -3.29
C THR A 327 -10.02 -11.26 -4.71
N LEU A 328 -9.69 -12.31 -5.44
CA LEU A 328 -9.30 -12.19 -6.85
C LEU A 328 -10.43 -11.61 -7.69
N ILE A 329 -11.66 -12.16 -7.58
CA ILE A 329 -12.85 -11.63 -8.26
C ILE A 329 -13.06 -10.15 -7.90
N SER A 330 -13.05 -9.82 -6.61
CA SER A 330 -13.33 -8.48 -6.13
C SER A 330 -12.29 -7.44 -6.58
N TYR A 331 -10.99 -7.79 -6.59
CA TYR A 331 -9.95 -6.88 -7.05
C TYR A 331 -9.87 -6.80 -8.57
N GLY A 332 -10.05 -7.94 -9.26
CA GLY A 332 -9.96 -8.04 -10.71
C GLY A 332 -11.04 -7.25 -11.46
N CYS A 333 -12.18 -6.95 -10.84
CA CYS A 333 -13.24 -6.14 -11.44
C CYS A 333 -12.90 -4.64 -11.55
N GLY A 334 -11.81 -4.18 -10.93
CA GLY A 334 -11.27 -2.83 -11.10
C GLY A 334 -11.90 -1.72 -10.24
N VAL A 335 -12.88 -2.06 -9.39
CA VAL A 335 -13.53 -1.11 -8.47
C VAL A 335 -12.51 -0.52 -7.48
N PRO A 336 -12.66 0.74 -7.07
CA PRO A 336 -11.83 1.34 -6.03
C PRO A 336 -11.80 0.54 -4.73
N GLY A 337 -10.63 0.03 -4.37
CA GLY A 337 -10.41 -0.81 -3.19
C GLY A 337 -9.01 -1.44 -3.18
N GLY A 338 -8.45 -1.64 -1.99
CA GLY A 338 -7.14 -2.26 -1.83
C GLY A 338 -7.24 -3.77 -1.57
N PHE A 339 -6.28 -4.56 -2.02
CA PHE A 339 -6.13 -5.95 -1.58
C PHE A 339 -5.24 -6.09 -0.33
N PHE A 340 -4.76 -4.97 0.23
CA PHE A 340 -3.82 -4.94 1.35
C PHE A 340 -4.33 -5.72 2.57
N LEU A 341 -5.51 -5.37 3.09
CA LEU A 341 -6.08 -6.09 4.24
C LEU A 341 -6.51 -7.53 3.88
N PRO A 342 -7.19 -7.81 2.74
CA PRO A 342 -7.45 -9.18 2.31
C PRO A 342 -6.18 -10.05 2.21
N MET A 343 -5.05 -9.49 1.82
CA MET A 343 -3.75 -10.19 1.83
C MET A 343 -3.33 -10.58 3.25
N LEU A 344 -3.47 -9.69 4.23
CA LEU A 344 -3.23 -10.03 5.64
C LEU A 344 -4.17 -11.14 6.13
N VAL A 345 -5.44 -11.09 5.72
CA VAL A 345 -6.42 -12.15 6.04
C VAL A 345 -6.00 -13.49 5.44
N LEU A 346 -5.50 -13.52 4.21
CA LEU A 346 -5.00 -14.75 3.59
C LEU A 346 -3.78 -15.29 4.33
N GLY A 347 -2.87 -14.41 4.76
CA GLY A 347 -1.75 -14.78 5.65
C GLY A 347 -2.24 -15.35 6.99
N ALA A 348 -3.25 -14.73 7.60
CA ALA A 348 -3.86 -15.17 8.84
C ALA A 348 -4.53 -16.55 8.70
N LEU A 349 -5.28 -16.77 7.61
CA LEU A 349 -5.96 -18.04 7.33
C LEU A 349 -4.97 -19.16 7.03
N LEU A 350 -3.93 -18.89 6.23
CA LEU A 350 -2.87 -19.86 5.95
C LEU A 350 -2.08 -20.19 7.23
N GLY A 351 -1.80 -19.18 8.06
CA GLY A 351 -1.23 -19.37 9.40
C GLY A 351 -2.14 -20.19 10.31
N GLY A 352 -3.46 -19.98 10.25
CA GLY A 352 -4.44 -20.79 10.97
C GLY A 352 -4.43 -22.25 10.53
N VAL A 353 -4.39 -22.53 9.23
CA VAL A 353 -4.24 -23.89 8.69
C VAL A 353 -2.96 -24.55 9.22
N ILE A 354 -1.82 -23.86 9.12
CA ILE A 354 -0.53 -24.38 9.60
C ILE A 354 -0.55 -24.56 11.12
N GLY A 355 -1.09 -23.61 11.87
CA GLY A 355 -1.21 -23.67 13.33
C GLY A 355 -2.05 -24.86 13.78
N ILE A 356 -3.18 -25.13 13.12
CA ILE A 356 -4.02 -26.30 13.38
C ILE A 356 -3.22 -27.59 13.15
N LEU A 357 -2.47 -27.69 12.05
CA LEU A 357 -1.63 -28.86 11.77
C LEU A 357 -0.54 -29.06 12.84
N LEU A 358 0.11 -27.98 13.27
CA LEU A 358 1.15 -28.03 14.31
C LEU A 358 0.59 -28.45 15.68
N ILE A 359 -0.62 -28.00 16.01
CA ILE A 359 -1.33 -28.39 17.24
C ILE A 359 -1.73 -29.87 17.20
N HIS A 360 -2.35 -30.32 16.10
CA HIS A 360 -2.75 -31.72 15.94
C HIS A 360 -1.53 -32.67 15.92
N GLY A 361 -0.40 -32.19 15.39
CA GLY A 361 0.89 -32.90 15.43
C GLY A 361 1.61 -32.86 16.79
N GLY A 362 1.07 -32.15 17.79
CA GLY A 362 1.69 -32.02 19.12
C GLY A 362 2.99 -31.19 19.14
N ILE A 363 3.26 -30.40 18.09
CA ILE A 363 4.49 -29.61 17.96
C ILE A 363 4.41 -28.32 18.80
N ILE A 364 3.23 -27.68 18.80
CA ILE A 364 2.97 -26.48 19.62
C ILE A 364 1.72 -26.68 20.49
N PRO A 365 1.74 -26.15 21.73
CA PRO A 365 0.53 -25.97 22.52
C PRO A 365 -0.48 -25.03 21.85
N VAL A 366 -1.78 -25.27 22.13
CA VAL A 366 -2.91 -24.47 21.59
C VAL A 366 -2.77 -22.97 21.88
N GLN A 367 -2.18 -22.59 23.01
CA GLN A 367 -2.00 -21.19 23.40
C GLN A 367 -1.18 -20.36 22.41
N TYR A 368 -0.34 -20.99 21.56
CA TYR A 368 0.46 -20.31 20.56
C TYR A 368 -0.21 -20.22 19.18
N PHE A 369 -1.48 -20.64 19.06
CA PHE A 369 -2.23 -20.57 17.81
C PHE A 369 -2.26 -19.14 17.23
N SER A 370 -2.64 -18.16 18.06
CA SER A 370 -2.67 -16.74 17.67
C SER A 370 -1.29 -16.23 17.22
N ASN A 371 -0.21 -16.72 17.83
CA ASN A 371 1.15 -16.32 17.44
C ASN A 371 1.44 -16.76 16.00
N ILE A 372 1.12 -18.00 15.63
CA ILE A 372 1.33 -18.51 14.26
C ILE A 372 0.52 -17.68 13.25
N ILE A 373 -0.71 -17.30 13.59
CA ILE A 373 -1.54 -16.43 12.75
C ILE A 373 -0.84 -15.08 12.54
N VAL A 374 -0.47 -14.38 13.61
CA VAL A 374 0.14 -13.05 13.55
C VAL A 374 1.48 -13.06 12.79
N ILE A 375 2.30 -14.08 13.03
CA ILE A 375 3.56 -14.31 12.30
C ILE A 375 3.31 -14.49 10.80
N SER A 376 2.29 -15.28 10.45
CA SER A 376 1.95 -15.57 9.06
C SER A 376 1.40 -14.33 8.34
N MET A 377 0.70 -13.44 9.04
CA MET A 377 0.26 -12.16 8.46
C MET A 377 1.46 -11.31 8.01
N ALA A 378 2.48 -11.17 8.88
CA ALA A 378 3.69 -10.40 8.59
C ALA A 378 4.54 -11.04 7.46
N ALA A 379 4.67 -12.38 7.48
CA ALA A 379 5.38 -13.12 6.44
C ALA A 379 4.68 -13.02 5.08
N PHE A 380 3.36 -13.20 5.02
CA PHE A 380 2.60 -13.12 3.77
C PHE A 380 2.69 -11.72 3.14
N PHE A 381 2.58 -10.69 3.97
CA PHE A 381 2.75 -9.31 3.53
C PHE A 381 4.14 -9.06 2.95
N ALA A 382 5.19 -9.47 3.67
CA ALA A 382 6.57 -9.27 3.25
C ALA A 382 6.88 -10.02 1.94
N ALA A 383 6.36 -11.23 1.75
CA ALA A 383 6.54 -11.98 0.51
C ALA A 383 5.82 -11.33 -0.69
N SER A 384 4.64 -10.74 -0.48
CA SER A 384 3.84 -10.17 -1.55
C SER A 384 4.28 -8.75 -1.94
N VAL A 385 4.50 -7.88 -0.95
CA VAL A 385 4.84 -6.46 -1.15
C VAL A 385 6.35 -6.26 -1.25
N GLN A 386 7.16 -7.15 -0.68
CA GLN A 386 8.62 -7.01 -0.56
C GLN A 386 9.06 -5.79 0.27
N SER A 387 8.25 -5.44 1.26
CA SER A 387 8.53 -4.40 2.27
C SER A 387 8.50 -5.01 3.69
N PRO A 388 9.56 -5.75 4.11
CA PRO A 388 9.56 -6.48 5.38
C PRO A 388 9.48 -5.59 6.62
N ILE A 389 10.07 -4.38 6.60
CA ILE A 389 10.07 -3.49 7.77
C ILE A 389 8.66 -2.96 8.00
N THR A 390 7.99 -2.53 6.93
CA THR A 390 6.60 -2.10 6.94
C THR A 390 5.69 -3.20 7.47
N GLY A 391 5.82 -4.43 6.94
CA GLY A 391 4.99 -5.56 7.37
C GLY A 391 5.13 -5.85 8.86
N THR A 392 6.37 -5.87 9.34
CA THR A 392 6.69 -6.10 10.76
C THR A 392 6.06 -5.02 11.64
N ILE A 393 6.33 -3.74 11.36
CA ILE A 393 5.88 -2.62 12.19
C ILE A 393 4.36 -2.49 12.15
N LEU A 394 3.75 -2.72 10.98
CA LEU A 394 2.31 -2.69 10.84
C LEU A 394 1.62 -3.74 11.70
N ILE A 395 2.07 -5.00 11.64
CA ILE A 395 1.46 -6.07 12.44
C ILE A 395 1.71 -5.85 13.92
N MET A 396 2.88 -5.34 14.30
CA MET A 396 3.16 -4.94 15.69
C MET A 396 2.20 -3.85 16.18
N GLU A 397 1.98 -2.77 15.42
CA GLU A 397 1.06 -1.70 15.83
C GLU A 397 -0.41 -2.15 15.82
N MET A 398 -0.81 -2.99 14.85
CA MET A 398 -2.18 -3.49 14.75
C MET A 398 -2.55 -4.52 15.83
N THR A 399 -1.58 -5.22 16.40
CA THR A 399 -1.77 -6.19 17.50
C THR A 399 -1.42 -5.62 18.88
N GLY A 400 -0.64 -4.53 18.93
CA GLY A 400 -0.18 -3.89 20.16
C GLY A 400 0.90 -4.69 20.91
N SER A 401 1.50 -5.72 20.30
CA SER A 401 2.47 -6.57 20.97
C SER A 401 3.91 -6.28 20.54
N TYR A 402 4.61 -5.49 21.35
CA TYR A 402 6.03 -5.18 21.15
C TYR A 402 6.95 -6.38 21.42
N GLU A 403 6.55 -7.30 22.29
CA GLU A 403 7.34 -8.48 22.67
C GLU A 403 7.58 -9.43 21.49
N HIS A 404 6.72 -9.42 20.48
CA HIS A 404 6.84 -10.25 19.28
C HIS A 404 7.67 -9.63 18.17
N LEU A 405 8.21 -8.42 18.34
CA LEU A 405 8.91 -7.68 17.29
C LEU A 405 10.05 -8.49 16.65
N LEU A 406 10.86 -9.17 17.48
CA LEU A 406 11.96 -10.02 16.99
C LEU A 406 11.43 -11.12 16.06
N VAL A 407 10.35 -11.80 16.48
CA VAL A 407 9.76 -12.91 15.74
C VAL A 407 9.14 -12.42 14.42
N LEU A 408 8.43 -11.30 14.45
CA LEU A 408 7.86 -10.69 13.24
C LEU A 408 8.96 -10.27 12.25
N CYS A 409 10.06 -9.66 12.74
CA CYS A 409 11.20 -9.31 11.91
C CYS A 409 11.79 -10.56 11.24
N THR A 410 12.01 -11.64 12.01
CA THR A 410 12.56 -12.89 11.44
C THR A 410 11.64 -13.46 10.36
N ALA A 411 10.33 -13.47 10.61
CA ALA A 411 9.35 -14.00 9.68
C ALA A 411 9.28 -13.20 8.37
N SER A 412 9.22 -11.87 8.47
CA SER A 412 9.19 -10.98 7.31
C SER A 412 10.48 -11.03 6.50
N MET A 413 11.65 -11.13 7.15
CA MET A 413 12.94 -11.25 6.44
C MET A 413 13.08 -12.59 5.72
N VAL A 414 12.72 -13.71 6.37
CA VAL A 414 12.69 -15.03 5.72
C VAL A 414 11.75 -15.01 4.52
N ALA A 415 10.56 -14.43 4.68
CA ALA A 415 9.59 -14.34 3.61
C ALA A 415 10.06 -13.49 2.42
N LEU A 416 10.78 -12.39 2.67
CA LEU A 416 11.42 -11.59 1.61
C LEU A 416 12.45 -12.43 0.83
N VAL A 417 13.34 -13.15 1.53
CA VAL A 417 14.36 -13.98 0.91
C VAL A 417 13.72 -15.07 0.04
N VAL A 418 12.69 -15.76 0.55
CA VAL A 418 11.96 -16.78 -0.21
C VAL A 418 11.30 -16.17 -1.46
N ALA A 419 10.66 -15.01 -1.34
CA ALA A 419 10.06 -14.33 -2.49
C ALA A 419 11.10 -13.96 -3.56
N GLN A 420 12.29 -13.51 -3.16
CA GLN A 420 13.39 -13.19 -4.08
C GLN A 420 13.97 -14.43 -4.77
N ILE A 421 14.18 -15.53 -4.04
CA ILE A 421 14.61 -16.82 -4.62
C ILE A 421 13.61 -17.31 -5.66
N MET A 422 12.32 -17.14 -5.39
CA MET A 422 11.22 -17.48 -6.30
C MET A 422 11.07 -16.49 -7.47
N LYS A 423 11.98 -15.50 -7.60
CA LYS A 423 11.95 -14.42 -8.61
C LYS A 423 10.62 -13.67 -8.62
N GLY A 424 10.00 -13.52 -7.44
CA GLY A 424 8.83 -12.68 -7.27
C GLY A 424 9.19 -11.21 -7.47
N GLU A 425 8.29 -10.46 -8.08
CA GLU A 425 8.40 -9.00 -8.17
C GLU A 425 7.50 -8.32 -7.12
N PRO A 426 7.87 -7.13 -6.62
CA PRO A 426 7.00 -6.34 -5.74
C PRO A 426 5.68 -6.01 -6.43
N ILE A 427 4.57 -6.43 -5.83
CA ILE A 427 3.25 -6.40 -6.50
C ILE A 427 2.83 -5.00 -6.95
N TYR A 428 3.13 -3.96 -6.19
CA TYR A 428 2.75 -2.59 -6.54
C TYR A 428 3.58 -2.03 -7.70
N ASP A 429 4.84 -2.46 -7.85
CA ASP A 429 5.67 -2.08 -9.00
C ASP A 429 5.14 -2.72 -10.28
N THR A 430 4.89 -4.03 -10.25
CA THR A 430 4.37 -4.75 -11.42
C THR A 430 3.01 -4.22 -11.84
N LEU A 431 2.15 -3.84 -10.89
CA LEU A 431 0.87 -3.20 -11.17
C LEU A 431 1.04 -1.79 -11.79
N LEU A 432 1.98 -0.99 -11.30
CA LEU A 432 2.31 0.31 -11.88
C LEU A 432 2.82 0.15 -13.33
N GLN A 433 3.80 -0.73 -13.55
CA GLN A 433 4.36 -0.98 -14.88
C GLN A 433 3.29 -1.42 -15.88
N ARG A 434 2.37 -2.30 -15.47
CA ARG A 434 1.23 -2.71 -16.32
C ARG A 434 0.26 -1.57 -16.62
N SER A 435 0.02 -0.70 -15.64
CA SER A 435 -0.82 0.49 -15.86
C SER A 435 -0.18 1.44 -16.88
N LEU A 436 1.14 1.63 -16.80
CA LEU A 436 1.91 2.44 -17.75
C LEU A 436 2.01 1.80 -19.15
N ALA A 437 2.09 0.48 -19.24
CA ALA A 437 2.11 -0.22 -20.53
C ALA A 437 0.77 -0.12 -21.27
N LYS A 438 -0.36 -0.17 -20.55
CA LYS A 438 -1.71 -0.06 -21.13
C LYS A 438 -2.05 1.37 -21.53
N ASN A 439 -1.73 2.33 -20.66
CA ASN A 439 -1.96 3.74 -20.94
C ASN A 439 -0.67 4.28 -21.53
N LYS A 440 -0.54 4.33 -22.87
CA LYS A 440 0.52 5.11 -23.54
C LYS A 440 0.64 6.41 -22.76
N PRO A 441 1.78 6.70 -22.12
CA PRO A 441 1.86 7.81 -21.21
C PRO A 441 1.39 9.06 -21.97
N GLN A 442 0.46 9.82 -21.40
CA GLN A 442 0.18 11.18 -21.87
C GLN A 442 1.42 12.02 -21.53
N ILE A 443 2.49 11.75 -22.27
CA ILE A 443 3.68 12.57 -22.31
C ILE A 443 3.27 13.75 -23.17
N SER A 444 2.67 14.76 -22.55
CA SER A 444 2.80 16.07 -23.14
C SER A 444 4.29 16.37 -23.14
N ALA A 445 4.90 16.30 -24.32
CA ALA A 445 6.18 16.89 -24.66
C ALA A 445 6.09 18.41 -24.47
N THR A 446 6.01 18.81 -23.20
CA THR A 446 6.22 20.18 -22.75
C THR A 446 7.27 20.07 -21.66
N ASP A 447 8.53 20.17 -22.08
CA ASP A 447 9.74 20.48 -21.31
C ASP A 447 9.54 20.52 -19.79
N GLN A 448 9.66 19.38 -19.12
CA GLN A 448 9.59 19.33 -17.67
C GLN A 448 10.75 18.54 -17.08
N ARG A 449 11.71 19.33 -16.60
CA ARG A 449 12.88 18.88 -15.85
C ARG A 449 12.44 18.31 -14.49
N HIS A 450 12.78 17.06 -14.23
CA HIS A 450 12.61 16.32 -12.99
C HIS A 450 13.87 16.48 -12.12
N LEU A 451 13.72 17.09 -10.95
CA LEU A 451 14.75 17.07 -9.91
C LEU A 451 14.60 15.78 -9.10
N MET A 452 15.72 15.11 -8.83
CA MET A 452 15.79 13.88 -8.05
C MET A 452 16.89 14.01 -7.01
N GLU A 453 16.59 13.59 -5.79
CA GLU A 453 17.56 13.36 -4.72
C GLU A 453 17.87 11.86 -4.71
N LEU A 454 19.10 11.49 -5.08
CA LEU A 454 19.57 10.11 -5.13
C LEU A 454 20.69 9.94 -4.11
N THR A 455 20.72 8.79 -3.44
CA THR A 455 21.79 8.46 -2.52
C THR A 455 22.77 7.55 -3.25
N VAL A 456 24.05 7.93 -3.31
CA VAL A 456 25.08 7.09 -3.93
C VAL A 456 25.22 5.82 -3.10
N ALA A 457 24.82 4.68 -3.67
CA ALA A 457 24.97 3.39 -3.02
C ALA A 457 26.42 2.91 -3.10
N SER A 458 26.88 2.18 -2.07
CA SER A 458 28.21 1.57 -2.10
C SER A 458 28.29 0.51 -3.19
N GLY A 459 29.35 0.55 -4.00
CA GLY A 459 29.52 -0.34 -5.15
C GLY A 459 28.65 0.02 -6.37
N SER A 460 27.97 1.17 -6.35
CA SER A 460 27.25 1.67 -7.53
C SER A 460 28.22 2.07 -8.65
N VAL A 461 27.70 2.21 -9.87
CA VAL A 461 28.48 2.60 -11.06
C VAL A 461 29.22 3.92 -10.83
N VAL A 462 28.66 4.80 -9.98
CA VAL A 462 29.20 6.13 -9.69
C VAL A 462 30.10 6.18 -8.45
N ASP A 463 30.07 5.15 -7.59
CA ASP A 463 30.82 5.12 -6.33
C ASP A 463 32.34 5.15 -6.59
N GLY A 464 33.01 6.12 -5.97
CA GLY A 464 34.45 6.32 -6.11
C GLY A 464 34.89 6.81 -7.49
N LYS A 465 33.97 7.24 -8.37
CA LYS A 465 34.31 7.82 -9.68
C LYS A 465 34.26 9.35 -9.66
N TYR A 466 35.11 9.96 -10.47
CA TYR A 466 35.05 11.39 -10.78
C TYR A 466 33.88 11.65 -11.72
N ILE A 467 33.19 12.79 -11.55
CA ILE A 467 32.02 13.15 -12.37
C ILE A 467 32.32 13.10 -13.86
N ARG A 468 33.52 13.55 -14.28
CA ARG A 468 33.97 13.47 -15.69
C ARG A 468 34.13 12.05 -16.25
N ARG A 469 34.31 11.05 -15.37
CA ARG A 469 34.49 9.64 -15.76
C ARG A 469 33.18 8.85 -15.73
N ILE A 470 32.08 9.49 -15.35
CA ILE A 470 30.75 8.88 -15.34
C ILE A 470 30.10 9.17 -16.68
N THR A 471 29.65 8.13 -17.37
CA THR A 471 28.86 8.24 -18.60
C THR A 471 27.42 8.54 -18.24
N TRP A 472 27.12 9.83 -18.06
CA TRP A 472 25.77 10.30 -17.75
C TRP A 472 24.82 10.06 -18.94
N PRO A 473 23.57 9.64 -18.70
CA PRO A 473 22.55 9.60 -19.74
C PRO A 473 22.31 10.97 -20.38
N ASN A 474 21.78 10.99 -21.60
CA ASN A 474 21.47 12.24 -22.30
C ASN A 474 20.49 13.11 -21.49
N HIS A 475 20.69 14.43 -21.56
CA HIS A 475 19.87 15.44 -20.89
C HIS A 475 19.83 15.34 -19.36
N VAL A 476 20.99 15.08 -18.76
CA VAL A 476 21.18 15.02 -17.31
C VAL A 476 22.09 16.15 -16.85
N VAL A 477 21.66 16.88 -15.81
CA VAL A 477 22.45 17.92 -15.16
C VAL A 477 22.54 17.61 -13.68
N LEU A 478 23.75 17.37 -13.20
CA LEU A 478 24.03 17.28 -11.78
C LEU A 478 24.04 18.71 -11.21
N ILE A 479 23.14 19.01 -10.27
CA ILE A 479 22.95 20.35 -9.71
C ILE A 479 23.81 20.55 -8.48
N ASP A 480 23.78 19.58 -7.57
CA ASP A 480 24.47 19.70 -6.28
C ASP A 480 24.81 18.33 -5.70
N ILE A 481 25.83 18.29 -4.83
CA ILE A 481 26.24 17.10 -4.09
C ILE A 481 26.28 17.46 -2.62
N LYS A 482 25.54 16.72 -1.80
CA LYS A 482 25.56 16.89 -0.35
C LYS A 482 26.30 15.73 0.28
N ARG A 483 27.40 16.08 0.96
CA ARG A 483 28.25 15.14 1.69
C ARG A 483 28.16 15.46 3.17
N SER A 484 27.62 14.54 3.96
CA SER A 484 27.40 14.74 5.40
C SER A 484 26.57 16.00 5.72
N THR A 485 27.20 17.05 6.25
CA THR A 485 26.58 18.33 6.60
C THR A 485 26.90 19.48 5.63
N GLY A 486 27.77 19.26 4.64
CA GLY A 486 28.20 20.27 3.68
C GLY A 486 27.62 20.07 2.28
N GLU A 487 27.43 21.18 1.57
CA GLU A 487 27.15 21.21 0.13
C GLU A 487 28.49 21.29 -0.63
N VAL A 488 28.64 20.46 -1.66
CA VAL A 488 29.82 20.35 -2.51
C VAL A 488 29.35 20.66 -3.92
N LEU A 489 29.80 21.80 -4.44
CA LEU A 489 29.53 22.18 -5.82
C LEU A 489 30.08 21.10 -6.77
N PRO A 490 29.24 20.52 -7.65
CA PRO A 490 29.67 19.50 -8.57
C PRO A 490 30.60 20.11 -9.63
N ASP A 491 31.88 19.77 -9.53
CA ASP A 491 32.89 20.06 -10.56
C ASP A 491 33.37 18.76 -11.23
N PHE A 492 33.93 18.83 -12.44
CA PHE A 492 34.41 17.67 -13.19
C PHE A 492 35.39 16.78 -12.41
N ASP A 493 36.16 17.37 -11.50
CA ASP A 493 37.13 16.70 -10.62
C ASP A 493 36.56 16.38 -9.23
N THR A 494 35.27 16.60 -9.01
CA THR A 494 34.59 16.11 -7.81
C THR A 494 34.38 14.61 -7.91
N ARG A 495 34.80 13.89 -6.88
CA ARG A 495 34.64 12.44 -6.74
C ARG A 495 33.39 12.15 -5.91
N LEU A 496 32.51 11.29 -6.41
CA LEU A 496 31.34 10.80 -5.68
C LEU A 496 31.76 9.64 -4.77
N TYR A 497 31.23 9.61 -3.56
CA TYR A 497 31.43 8.51 -2.62
C TYR A 497 30.09 7.95 -2.16
N ALA A 498 30.08 6.67 -1.78
CA ALA A 498 28.97 6.06 -1.07
C ALA A 498 28.48 6.94 0.09
N GLY A 499 27.18 7.18 0.15
CA GLY A 499 26.53 8.04 1.15
C GLY A 499 26.44 9.52 0.77
N ASP A 500 27.03 9.95 -0.35
CA ASP A 500 26.73 11.27 -0.92
C ASP A 500 25.28 11.31 -1.42
N TYR A 501 24.57 12.40 -1.13
CA TYR A 501 23.28 12.69 -1.74
C TYR A 501 23.51 13.57 -2.96
N ILE A 502 23.12 13.11 -4.13
CA ILE A 502 23.23 13.90 -5.36
C ILE A 502 21.87 14.42 -5.82
N TYR A 503 21.85 15.68 -6.23
CA TYR A 503 20.67 16.33 -6.80
C TYR A 503 20.82 16.38 -8.32
N VAL A 504 20.01 15.59 -9.01
CA VAL A 504 20.09 15.43 -10.47
C VAL A 504 18.84 15.96 -11.14
N LEU A 505 19.02 16.73 -12.21
CA LEU A 505 17.97 17.22 -13.09
C LEU A 505 17.97 16.41 -14.39
N THR A 506 16.82 15.87 -14.78
CA THR A 506 16.66 15.19 -16.08
C THR A 506 15.35 15.58 -16.73
N ASP A 507 15.26 15.63 -18.05
CA ASP A 507 14.03 15.98 -18.77
C ASP A 507 13.15 14.78 -19.15
N SER A 508 13.60 13.56 -18.85
CA SER A 508 12.89 12.32 -19.20
C SER A 508 12.75 11.35 -18.03
N ILE A 509 11.63 10.63 -18.00
CA ILE A 509 11.34 9.60 -16.97
C ILE A 509 12.23 8.37 -17.16
N GLU A 510 12.50 7.98 -18.42
CA GLU A 510 13.46 6.91 -18.70
C GLU A 510 14.87 7.30 -18.25
N GLY A 511 15.26 8.57 -18.45
CA GLY A 511 16.48 9.13 -17.88
C GLY A 511 16.49 9.05 -16.36
N ALA A 512 15.41 9.49 -15.69
CA ALA A 512 15.25 9.43 -14.24
C ALA A 512 15.44 8.01 -13.68
N GLN A 513 14.83 7.00 -14.32
CA GLN A 513 14.96 5.61 -13.89
C GLN A 513 16.37 5.06 -14.14
N ARG A 514 16.97 5.33 -15.32
CA ARG A 514 18.35 4.91 -15.62
C ARG A 514 19.38 5.52 -14.67
N ILE A 515 19.25 6.81 -14.33
CA ILE A 515 20.15 7.47 -13.39
C ILE A 515 19.99 6.86 -12.00
N ARG A 516 18.75 6.61 -11.58
CA ARG A 516 18.46 5.94 -10.31
C ARG A 516 19.15 4.57 -10.26
N ASP A 517 18.97 3.76 -11.30
CA ASP A 517 19.60 2.44 -11.39
C ASP A 517 21.13 2.56 -11.35
N MET A 518 21.72 3.53 -12.06
CA MET A 518 23.16 3.78 -12.09
C MET A 518 23.75 4.20 -10.72
N VAL A 519 22.97 4.92 -9.91
CA VAL A 519 23.43 5.55 -8.66
C VAL A 519 23.08 4.72 -7.43
N GLU A 520 21.92 4.07 -7.43
CA GLU A 520 21.37 3.35 -6.27
C GLU A 520 21.60 1.83 -6.34
N LEU A 521 21.87 1.23 -7.51
CA LEU A 521 22.17 -0.20 -7.62
C LEU A 521 23.69 -0.46 -7.61
N SER A 522 24.11 -1.41 -6.77
CA SER A 522 25.46 -1.99 -6.83
C SER A 522 25.62 -2.75 -8.14
N GLU A 523 26.70 -2.51 -8.89
CA GLU A 523 27.14 -3.51 -9.86
C GLU A 523 27.45 -4.77 -9.06
N ALA A 524 26.77 -5.88 -9.37
CA ALA A 524 27.25 -7.17 -8.92
C ALA A 524 28.64 -7.33 -9.52
N LYS A 525 29.68 -7.20 -8.68
CA LYS A 525 31.03 -7.57 -9.11
C LYS A 525 30.95 -9.04 -9.48
N ASN A 526 31.02 -9.34 -10.78
CA ASN A 526 31.43 -10.65 -11.25
C ASN A 526 32.82 -10.90 -10.64
N VAL A 527 32.85 -11.62 -9.53
CA VAL A 527 34.06 -12.25 -8.97
C VAL A 527 33.87 -13.74 -9.12
#